data_AF-A0A7Y0BQ13-F1
#
_entry.id   AF-A0A7Y0BQ13-F1
#
_cell.length_a   1.000
_cell.length_b   1.000
_cell.length_c   1.000
_cell.angle_alpha   90.00
_cell.angle_beta   90.00
_cell.angle_gamma   90.00
#
_symmetry.space_group_name_H-M   'P 1'
#
loop_
_entity.id
_entity.type
_entity.pdbx_description
1 polymer ?
#
loop_
_entity_poly.entity_id
_entity_poly.type
_entity_poly.pdbx_seq_one_letter_code
_entity_poly.pdbx_strand_id
1 'polypeptide(L)'
;MSDLDRTLRRLGALPVPADLAMIDGTVLAGLAARRQEASAAPQLMGFAAAFALALGIAGGGLIGGEPAVAQPLSPFAPNNPLAPSTLLDVHP
;
A
#
# COMPACT_ATOMS: atom_id res chain seq x y z
N MET A 1 8.30 39.22 -39.33
CA MET A 1 8.52 38.92 -37.89
C MET A 1 7.16 38.82 -37.25
N SER A 2 6.90 37.74 -36.50
CA SER A 2 5.57 37.48 -35.94
C SER A 2 5.24 38.44 -34.78
N ASP A 3 3.96 38.67 -34.50
CA ASP A 3 3.55 39.48 -33.33
C ASP A 3 4.01 38.84 -32.02
N LEU A 4 4.16 37.50 -31.98
CA LEU A 4 4.76 36.78 -30.88
C LEU A 4 6.23 37.19 -30.68
N ASP A 5 7.02 37.25 -31.75
CA ASP A 5 8.42 37.69 -31.67
C ASP A 5 8.55 39.12 -31.15
N ARG A 6 7.60 39.99 -31.49
CA ARG A 6 7.57 41.38 -31.02
C ARG A 6 7.18 41.46 -29.54
N THR A 7 6.24 40.61 -29.13
CA THR A 7 5.78 40.52 -27.73
C THR A 7 6.86 39.95 -26.82
N LEU A 8 7.53 38.88 -27.23
CA LEU A 8 8.66 38.29 -26.49
C LEU A 8 9.84 39.25 -26.38
N ARG A 9 10.14 40.04 -27.44
CA ARG A 9 11.18 41.08 -27.37
C ARG A 9 10.85 42.19 -26.39
N ARG A 10 9.58 42.62 -26.33
CA ARG A 10 9.12 43.61 -25.35
C ARG A 10 9.22 43.06 -23.93
N LEU A 11 8.82 41.80 -23.72
CA LEU A 11 8.95 41.12 -22.43
C LEU A 11 10.41 41.00 -21.98
N GLY A 12 11.32 40.62 -22.88
CA GLY A 12 12.75 40.51 -22.58
C GLY A 12 13.45 41.86 -22.34
N ALA A 13 12.83 42.97 -22.73
CA ALA A 13 13.35 44.32 -22.46
C ALA A 13 12.89 44.87 -21.09
N LEU A 14 11.97 44.19 -20.40
CA LEU A 14 11.53 44.60 -19.06
C LEU A 14 12.61 44.25 -18.03
N PRO A 15 12.82 45.10 -17.00
CA PRO A 15 13.74 44.78 -15.92
C PRO A 15 13.26 43.54 -15.17
N VAL A 16 14.20 42.66 -14.83
CA VAL A 16 13.91 41.45 -14.04
C VAL A 16 13.47 41.88 -12.64
N PRO A 17 12.26 41.50 -12.18
CA PRO A 17 11.81 41.81 -10.83
C PRO A 17 12.77 41.26 -9.77
N ALA A 18 13.13 42.08 -8.78
CA ALA A 18 14.02 41.68 -7.69
C ALA A 18 13.49 40.48 -6.89
N ASP A 19 12.16 40.35 -6.79
CA ASP A 19 11.50 39.24 -6.11
C ASP A 19 11.78 37.87 -6.75
N LEU A 20 12.07 37.82 -8.06
CA LEU A 20 12.46 36.58 -8.74
C LEU A 20 13.75 35.99 -8.15
N ALA A 21 14.66 36.84 -7.65
CA ALA A 21 15.90 36.38 -7.01
C ALA A 21 15.65 35.62 -5.70
N MET A 22 14.48 35.83 -5.07
CA MET A 22 14.08 35.16 -3.83
C MET A 22 13.19 33.94 -4.07
N ILE A 23 12.77 33.68 -5.31
CA ILE A 23 11.85 32.58 -5.62
C ILE A 23 12.42 31.24 -5.16
N ASP A 24 13.68 30.95 -5.47
CA ASP A 24 14.29 29.67 -5.08
C ASP A 24 14.25 29.47 -3.56
N GLY A 25 14.56 30.51 -2.79
CA GLY A 25 14.48 30.48 -1.34
C GLY A 25 13.06 30.23 -0.83
N THR A 26 12.07 30.92 -1.39
CA THR A 26 10.65 30.74 -0.99
C THR A 26 10.10 29.35 -1.36
N VAL A 27 10.46 28.82 -2.52
CA VAL A 27 10.05 27.48 -2.97
C VAL A 27 10.67 26.41 -2.07
N LEU A 28 11.98 26.50 -1.78
CA LEU A 28 12.67 25.56 -0.91
C LEU A 28 12.14 25.61 0.53
N ALA A 29 11.85 26.80 1.05
CA ALA A 29 11.23 26.97 2.37
C ALA A 29 9.83 26.35 2.42
N GLY A 30 9.00 26.56 1.40
CA GLY A 30 7.68 25.93 1.29
C GLY A 30 7.77 24.40 1.20
N LEU A 31 8.73 23.88 0.45
CA LEU A 31 8.97 22.44 0.35
C LEU A 31 9.42 21.84 1.69
N ALA A 32 10.31 22.53 2.41
CA ALA A 32 10.77 22.10 3.73
C ALA A 32 9.61 22.02 4.73
N ALA A 33 8.73 23.01 4.76
CA ALA A 33 7.53 23.00 5.60
C ALA A 33 6.61 21.82 5.28
N ARG A 34 6.32 21.59 3.99
CA ARG A 34 5.52 20.44 3.53
C ARG A 34 6.14 19.09 3.89
N ARG A 35 7.47 18.98 3.77
CA ARG A 35 8.21 17.77 4.15
C ARG A 35 8.14 17.53 5.65
N GLN A 36 8.15 18.59 6.45
CA GLN A 36 8.03 18.48 7.91
C GLN A 36 6.63 18.00 8.32
N GLU A 37 5.58 18.54 7.70
CA GLU A 37 4.19 18.05 7.85
C GLU A 37 4.08 16.56 7.47
N ALA A 38 4.67 16.17 6.33
CA ALA A 38 4.68 14.78 5.89
C ALA A 38 5.53 13.86 6.79
N SER A 39 6.57 14.39 7.43
CA SER A 39 7.44 13.63 8.36
C SER A 39 6.85 13.42 9.75
N ALA A 40 5.80 14.16 10.12
CA ALA A 40 5.04 13.92 11.35
C ALA A 40 4.09 12.72 11.23
N ALA A 41 3.67 12.34 10.01
CA ALA A 41 2.82 11.19 9.74
C ALA A 41 3.50 9.79 9.92
N PRO A 42 4.76 9.53 9.51
CA PRO A 42 5.37 8.20 9.52
C PRO A 42 5.65 7.63 10.91
N GLN A 43 5.81 8.46 11.95
CA GLN A 43 6.08 7.93 13.28
C GLN A 43 4.87 7.15 13.82
N LEU A 44 3.65 7.66 13.59
CA LEU A 44 2.41 6.97 13.92
C LEU A 44 2.16 5.75 13.03
N MET A 45 2.54 5.83 11.74
CA MET A 45 2.43 4.69 10.83
C MET A 45 3.39 3.54 11.21
N GLY A 46 4.60 3.87 11.65
CA GLY A 46 5.56 2.90 12.17
C GLY A 46 5.05 2.19 13.43
N PHE A 47 4.47 2.95 14.38
CA PHE A 47 3.82 2.37 15.56
C PHE A 47 2.62 1.49 15.20
N ALA A 48 1.77 1.94 14.27
CA ALA A 48 0.61 1.15 13.81
C ALA A 48 1.05 -0.15 13.12
N ALA A 49 2.08 -0.10 12.28
CA ALA A 49 2.64 -1.27 11.62
C ALA A 49 3.25 -2.26 12.63
N ALA A 50 4.03 -1.76 13.60
CA ALA A 50 4.61 -2.58 14.65
C ALA A 50 3.52 -3.21 15.55
N PHE A 51 2.48 -2.45 15.90
CA PHE A 51 1.36 -2.92 16.69
C PHE A 51 0.54 -3.99 15.95
N ALA A 52 0.21 -3.78 14.67
CA ALA A 52 -0.50 -4.76 13.86
C ALA A 52 0.29 -6.06 13.70
N LEU A 53 1.62 -5.96 13.53
CA LEU A 53 2.50 -7.12 13.45
C LEU A 53 2.54 -7.90 14.78
N ALA A 54 2.70 -7.19 15.91
CA ALA A 54 2.70 -7.81 17.23
C ALA A 54 1.36 -8.50 17.54
N LEU A 55 0.24 -7.85 17.22
CA LEU A 55 -1.10 -8.40 17.42
C LEU A 55 -1.35 -9.62 16.52
N GLY A 56 -0.89 -9.58 15.26
CA GLY A 56 -0.97 -10.71 14.33
C GLY A 56 -0.16 -11.92 14.79
N ILE A 57 1.06 -11.72 15.30
CA ILE A 57 1.90 -12.80 15.84
C ILE A 57 1.26 -13.42 17.09
N ALA A 58 0.80 -12.58 18.03
CA ALA A 58 0.18 -13.06 19.26
C ALA A 58 -1.14 -13.80 18.97
N GLY A 59 -2.01 -13.24 18.13
CA GLY A 59 -3.32 -13.81 17.81
C GLY A 59 -3.26 -15.01 16.87
N GLY A 60 -2.35 -15.01 15.88
CA GLY A 60 -2.27 -16.05 14.85
C GLY A 60 -1.34 -17.21 15.17
N GLY A 61 -0.25 -16.98 15.91
CA GLY A 61 0.79 -17.99 16.12
C GLY A 61 0.80 -18.65 17.50
N LEU A 62 0.37 -17.94 18.55
CA LEU A 62 0.51 -18.40 19.94
C LEU A 62 -0.84 -18.76 20.60
N ILE A 63 -1.93 -18.14 20.16
CA ILE A 63 -3.28 -18.33 20.70
C ILE A 63 -4.16 -19.15 19.75
N GLY A 64 -3.71 -19.37 18.50
CA GLY A 64 -4.36 -20.28 17.56
C GLY A 64 -4.30 -21.72 18.06
N GLY A 65 -5.46 -22.34 18.26
CA GLY A 65 -5.58 -23.76 18.59
C GLY A 65 -5.02 -24.66 17.49
N GLU A 66 -5.06 -25.98 17.72
CA GLU A 66 -4.53 -26.99 16.79
C GLU A 66 -4.88 -26.64 15.34
N PRO A 67 -3.89 -26.64 14.41
CA PRO A 67 -4.16 -26.35 13.00
C PRO A 67 -5.31 -27.26 12.54
N ALA A 68 -6.36 -26.67 11.98
CA ALA A 68 -7.49 -27.42 11.47
C ALA A 68 -6.99 -28.43 10.43
N VAL A 69 -6.86 -29.69 10.85
CA VAL A 69 -6.49 -30.78 9.95
C VAL A 69 -7.65 -30.94 8.99
N ALA A 70 -7.48 -30.48 7.76
CA ALA A 70 -8.42 -30.75 6.69
C ALA A 70 -8.52 -32.27 6.55
N GLN A 71 -9.65 -32.85 6.95
CA GLN A 71 -9.90 -34.26 6.72
C GLN A 71 -9.86 -34.49 5.21
N PRO A 72 -9.02 -35.41 4.72
CA PRO A 72 -8.97 -35.69 3.29
C PRO A 72 -10.34 -36.22 2.87
N LEU A 73 -11.10 -35.41 2.15
CA LEU A 73 -12.31 -35.83 1.42
C LEU A 73 -11.87 -36.68 0.23
N SER A 74 -11.26 -37.83 0.51
CA SER A 74 -11.00 -38.83 -0.52
C SER A 74 -12.32 -39.54 -0.82
N PRO A 75 -12.81 -39.49 -2.07
CA PRO A 75 -13.98 -40.26 -2.49
C PRO A 75 -13.80 -41.77 -2.28
N PHE A 76 -12.56 -42.24 -2.10
CA PHE A 76 -12.20 -43.65 -1.88
C PHE A 76 -11.83 -43.97 -0.42
N ALA A 77 -12.04 -43.07 0.53
CA ALA A 77 -11.78 -43.40 1.94
C ALA A 77 -12.68 -44.57 2.38
N PRO A 78 -12.19 -45.54 3.17
CA PRO A 78 -12.96 -46.74 3.53
C PRO A 78 -14.27 -46.47 4.26
N ASN A 79 -14.39 -45.30 4.90
CA ASN A 79 -15.55 -44.82 5.64
C ASN A 79 -16.40 -43.80 4.86
N ASN A 80 -16.14 -43.61 3.55
CA ASN A 80 -16.89 -42.69 2.71
C ASN A 80 -18.16 -43.39 2.16
N PRO A 81 -19.37 -42.82 2.34
CA PRO A 81 -20.60 -43.38 1.75
C PRO A 81 -20.58 -43.45 0.21
N LEU A 82 -19.68 -42.70 -0.44
CA LEU A 82 -19.44 -42.71 -1.88
C LEU A 82 -18.30 -43.66 -2.32
N ALA A 83 -17.75 -44.48 -1.40
CA ALA A 83 -16.75 -45.45 -1.76
C ALA A 83 -17.33 -46.49 -2.75
N PRO A 84 -16.56 -46.96 -3.75
CA PRO A 84 -17.06 -47.91 -4.74
C PRO A 84 -17.61 -49.20 -4.11
N SER A 85 -17.01 -49.67 -3.01
CA SER A 85 -17.45 -50.87 -2.30
C SER A 85 -18.81 -50.72 -1.64
N THR A 86 -19.15 -49.52 -1.12
CA THR A 86 -20.47 -49.28 -0.51
C THR A 86 -21.56 -49.14 -1.56
N LEU A 87 -21.24 -48.64 -2.77
CA LEU A 87 -22.21 -48.62 -3.88
C LEU A 87 -22.52 -50.03 -4.41
N LEU A 88 -21.54 -50.94 -4.43
CA LEU A 88 -21.75 -52.34 -4.81
C LEU A 88 -22.59 -53.10 -3.78
N ASP A 89 -22.49 -52.77 -2.49
CA ASP A 89 -23.34 -53.38 -1.45
C ASP A 89 -24.81 -52.94 -1.57
N VAL A 90 -25.09 -51.75 -2.11
CA VAL A 90 -26.45 -51.19 -2.23
C VAL A 90 -27.11 -51.56 -3.56
N HIS A 91 -26.34 -51.94 -4.58
CA HIS A 91 -26.83 -52.39 -5.88
C HIS A 91 -26.18 -53.74 -6.27
N PRO A 92 -26.79 -54.89 -5.91
CA PRO A 92 -26.36 -56.20 -6.40
C PRO A 92 -26.65 -56.40 -7.89
#